data_AF-A0A1Z4V448-F1
#
_entry.id   AF-A0A1Z4V448-F1
#
_cell.length_a   1.000
_cell.length_b   1.000
_cell.length_c   1.000
_cell.angle_alpha   90.00
_cell.angle_beta   90.00
_cell.angle_gamma   90.00
#
_symmetry.space_group_name_H-M   'P 1'
#
loop_
_entity.id
_entity.type
_entity.pdbx_description
1 polymer ?
#
loop_
_entity_poly.entity_id
_entity_poly.type
_entity_poly.pdbx_seq_one_letter_code
_entity_poly.pdbx_strand_id
1 'polypeptide(L)'
;MNAIRFHHSLVNKKIPILVDSTDLNYYFQEQGYQTILFDDYDFASQQLAFAVISDYSYHDRLIQLSHTSKSTIIHLLAVRYDINPQIIAYSFEQLLSCDLTQVLELRAKTYEQIAEVEDELYLSDHRGTKLTCLLSENLEVINTEDELEPGWFYSISEMLESGIVNIKSDKSSFSLDGTFFFDGMI
;
A
#
# COMPACT_ATOMS: atom_id res chain seq x y z
N MET A 1 -12.23 5.25 -9.80
CA MET A 1 -11.00 5.63 -10.54
C MET A 1 -10.02 4.55 -10.19
N ASN A 2 -9.38 3.86 -11.13
CA ASN A 2 -8.52 2.74 -10.76
C ASN A 2 -7.10 3.16 -10.32
N ALA A 3 -6.42 2.24 -9.63
CA ALA A 3 -5.05 2.39 -9.14
C ALA A 3 -4.05 2.73 -10.27
N ILE A 4 -4.21 2.15 -11.46
CA ILE A 4 -3.38 2.46 -12.65
C ILE A 4 -3.50 3.93 -13.04
N ARG A 5 -4.72 4.48 -13.09
CA ARG A 5 -4.95 5.89 -13.41
C ARG A 5 -4.41 6.82 -12.33
N PHE A 6 -4.48 6.41 -11.05
CA PHE A 6 -3.81 7.11 -9.96
C PHE A 6 -2.30 7.17 -10.20
N HIS A 7 -1.64 6.04 -10.40
CA HIS A 7 -0.19 5.96 -10.58
C HIS A 7 0.29 6.79 -11.77
N HIS A 8 -0.40 6.66 -12.91
CA HIS A 8 -0.12 7.49 -14.07
C HIS A 8 -0.29 8.99 -13.76
N SER A 9 -1.29 9.37 -12.97
CA SER A 9 -1.50 10.77 -12.59
C SER A 9 -0.44 11.26 -11.58
N LEU A 10 0.05 10.39 -10.68
CA LEU A 10 1.16 10.67 -9.77
C LEU A 10 2.45 10.90 -10.55
N VAL A 11 2.85 9.96 -11.43
CA VAL A 11 4.06 10.06 -12.27
C VAL A 11 4.04 11.34 -13.12
N ASN A 12 2.87 11.73 -13.63
CA ASN A 12 2.70 12.96 -14.41
C ASN A 12 2.47 14.22 -13.57
N LYS A 13 2.65 14.16 -12.24
CA LYS A 13 2.56 15.30 -11.31
C LYS A 13 1.19 16.01 -11.34
N LYS A 14 0.12 15.25 -11.58
CA LYS A 14 -1.26 15.75 -11.68
C LYS A 14 -2.05 15.63 -10.37
N ILE A 15 -1.41 15.10 -9.32
CA ILE A 15 -2.02 14.90 -8.01
C ILE A 15 -1.18 15.69 -6.99
N PRO A 16 -1.81 16.45 -6.08
CA PRO A 16 -1.08 17.11 -5.01
C PRO A 16 -0.53 16.08 -4.01
N ILE A 17 0.68 16.33 -3.53
CA ILE A 17 1.31 15.54 -2.46
C ILE A 17 1.07 16.25 -1.12
N LEU A 18 0.33 15.56 -0.25
CA LEU A 18 0.14 15.95 1.13
C LEU A 18 1.34 15.50 1.97
N VAL A 19 1.93 16.39 2.74
CA VAL A 19 3.11 16.10 3.57
C VAL A 19 2.97 16.67 4.97
N ASP A 20 3.60 16.03 5.95
CA ASP A 20 3.51 16.41 7.36
C ASP A 20 4.72 17.19 7.90
N SER A 21 5.73 17.43 7.06
CA SER A 21 6.93 18.17 7.44
C SER A 21 7.42 19.13 6.35
N THR A 22 8.11 20.19 6.78
CA THR A 22 8.73 21.18 5.89
C THR A 22 9.83 20.56 5.03
N ASP A 23 10.55 19.57 5.55
CA ASP A 23 11.63 18.91 4.82
C ASP A 23 11.09 18.08 3.65
N LEU A 24 10.03 17.31 3.88
CA LEU A 24 9.33 16.59 2.81
C LEU A 24 8.71 17.58 1.81
N ASN A 25 8.10 18.66 2.30
CA ASN A 25 7.55 19.71 1.45
C ASN A 25 8.60 20.27 0.49
N TYR A 26 9.78 20.63 1.01
CA TYR A 26 10.90 21.10 0.19
C TYR A 26 11.35 20.04 -0.83
N TYR A 27 11.55 18.79 -0.39
CA TYR A 27 11.97 17.70 -1.27
C TYR A 27 11.03 17.51 -2.47
N PHE A 28 9.72 17.39 -2.24
CA PHE A 28 8.76 17.15 -3.33
C PHE A 28 8.58 18.37 -4.23
N GLN A 29 8.69 19.60 -3.71
CA GLN A 29 8.69 20.82 -4.51
C GLN A 29 9.89 20.89 -5.46
N GLU A 30 11.09 20.54 -4.99
CA GLU A 30 12.29 20.46 -5.83
C GLU A 30 12.13 19.41 -6.95
N GLN A 31 11.39 18.34 -6.70
CA GLN A 31 11.00 17.36 -7.71
C GLN A 31 9.87 17.84 -8.64
N GLY A 32 9.35 19.07 -8.44
CA GLY A 32 8.33 19.70 -9.28
C GLY A 32 6.89 19.25 -9.00
N TYR A 33 6.63 18.63 -7.85
CA TYR A 33 5.27 18.30 -7.43
C TYR A 33 4.58 19.50 -6.78
N GLN A 34 3.26 19.57 -6.96
CA GLN A 34 2.43 20.41 -6.10
C GLN A 34 2.35 19.76 -4.73
N THR A 35 2.75 20.46 -3.69
CA THR A 35 2.71 19.98 -2.31
C THR A 35 1.78 20.83 -1.46
N ILE A 36 1.18 20.22 -0.44
CA ILE A 36 0.32 20.87 0.54
C ILE A 36 0.71 20.31 1.92
N LEU A 37 0.86 21.17 2.91
CA LEU A 37 1.07 20.71 4.29
C LEU A 37 -0.21 20.04 4.81
N PHE A 38 -0.06 19.02 5.64
CA PHE A 38 -1.18 18.23 6.18
C PHE A 38 -2.25 19.12 6.82
N ASP A 39 -1.82 20.10 7.61
CA ASP A 39 -2.69 21.01 8.34
C ASP A 39 -3.44 22.01 7.44
N ASP A 40 -2.94 22.24 6.23
CA ASP A 40 -3.51 23.21 5.27
C ASP A 40 -4.44 22.54 4.25
N TYR A 41 -4.55 21.21 4.26
CA TYR A 41 -5.34 20.47 3.28
C TYR A 41 -6.83 20.40 3.65
N ASP A 42 -7.69 20.70 2.68
CA ASP A 42 -9.14 20.56 2.82
C ASP A 42 -9.58 19.12 2.52
N PHE A 43 -9.74 18.31 3.57
CA PHE A 43 -10.26 16.94 3.49
C PHE A 43 -11.74 16.86 3.07
N ALA A 44 -12.46 17.97 3.00
CA ALA A 44 -13.84 18.01 2.50
C ALA A 44 -13.93 18.27 0.98
N SER A 45 -12.81 18.55 0.32
CA SER A 45 -12.74 19.02 -1.08
C SER A 45 -13.12 17.99 -2.15
N GLN A 46 -13.33 16.72 -1.79
CA GLN A 46 -13.59 15.61 -2.73
C GLN A 46 -12.47 15.38 -3.75
N GLN A 47 -11.27 15.86 -3.44
CA GLN A 47 -10.10 15.70 -4.32
C GLN A 47 -9.37 14.39 -4.04
N LEU A 48 -8.60 13.96 -5.02
CA LEU A 48 -7.59 12.93 -4.84
C LEU A 48 -6.29 13.58 -4.39
N ALA A 49 -5.65 13.04 -3.35
CA ALA A 49 -4.31 13.44 -2.95
C ALA A 49 -3.45 12.21 -2.61
N PHE A 50 -2.14 12.37 -2.77
CA PHE A 50 -1.16 11.39 -2.32
C PHE A 50 -0.51 11.87 -1.02
N ALA A 51 -0.62 11.14 0.08
CA ALA A 51 -0.08 11.55 1.37
C ALA A 51 1.22 10.82 1.69
N VAL A 52 2.25 11.56 2.11
CA VAL A 52 3.49 10.99 2.64
C VAL A 52 3.60 11.43 4.10
N ILE A 53 3.45 10.45 5.00
CA ILE A 53 3.35 10.68 6.44
C ILE A 53 4.57 10.07 7.14
N SER A 54 5.35 10.93 7.77
CA SER A 54 6.60 10.61 8.48
C SER A 54 6.48 10.69 10.00
N ASP A 55 5.36 11.19 10.54
CA ASP A 55 5.14 11.35 11.98
C ASP A 55 3.85 10.66 12.49
N TYR A 56 3.93 10.04 13.68
CA TYR A 56 2.85 9.22 14.23
C TYR A 56 1.60 10.05 14.59
N SER A 57 1.77 11.30 14.99
CA SER A 57 0.64 12.18 15.31
C SER A 57 -0.22 12.47 14.08
N TYR A 58 0.40 12.60 12.91
CA TYR A 58 -0.31 12.79 11.64
C TYR A 58 -0.90 11.48 11.12
N HIS A 59 -0.24 10.35 11.34
CA HIS A 59 -0.81 9.03 11.06
C HIS A 59 -2.12 8.81 11.83
N ASP A 60 -2.12 9.07 13.14
CA ASP A 60 -3.31 8.89 13.97
C ASP A 60 -4.45 9.82 13.54
N ARG A 61 -4.12 11.07 13.15
CA ARG A 61 -5.09 12.01 12.58
C ARG A 61 -5.62 11.55 11.22
N LEU A 62 -4.76 11.00 10.36
CA LEU A 62 -5.17 10.45 9.06
C LEU A 62 -6.17 9.30 9.25
N ILE A 63 -5.92 8.40 10.21
CA ILE A 63 -6.86 7.32 10.57
C ILE A 63 -8.20 7.90 11.01
N GLN A 64 -8.21 8.89 11.91
CA GLN A 64 -9.45 9.51 12.37
C GLN A 64 -10.23 10.17 11.21
N LEU A 65 -9.51 10.83 10.30
CA LEU A 65 -10.09 11.48 9.12
C LEU A 65 -10.67 10.49 8.11
N SER A 66 -10.17 9.24 8.04
CA SER A 66 -10.69 8.22 7.12
C SER A 66 -12.20 7.97 7.27
N HIS A 67 -12.77 8.27 8.43
CA HIS A 67 -14.20 8.11 8.70
C HIS A 67 -15.06 9.31 8.28
N THR A 68 -14.45 10.46 7.98
CA THR A 68 -15.17 11.74 7.81
C THR A 68 -14.75 12.54 6.58
N SER A 69 -13.58 12.25 6.02
CA SER A 69 -13.05 12.86 4.81
C SER A 69 -13.96 12.56 3.62
N LYS A 70 -14.07 13.54 2.71
CA LYS A 70 -14.68 13.35 1.40
C LYS A 70 -13.65 13.18 0.30
N SER A 71 -12.41 13.58 0.57
CA SER A 71 -11.26 13.35 -0.32
C SER A 71 -10.86 11.88 -0.32
N THR A 72 -10.43 11.38 -1.47
CA THR A 72 -9.77 10.07 -1.59
C THR A 72 -8.28 10.27 -1.35
N ILE A 73 -7.73 9.55 -0.39
CA ILE A 73 -6.32 9.66 -0.03
C ILE A 73 -5.63 8.34 -0.33
N ILE A 74 -4.48 8.40 -1.00
CA ILE A 74 -3.57 7.26 -1.11
C ILE A 74 -2.32 7.63 -0.35
N HIS A 75 -1.85 6.77 0.55
CA HIS A 75 -0.80 7.14 1.48
C HIS A 75 0.40 6.20 1.47
N LEU A 76 1.58 6.80 1.64
CA LEU A 76 2.82 6.17 2.03
C LEU A 76 3.10 6.54 3.50
N LEU A 77 2.92 5.57 4.40
CA LEU A 77 3.16 5.75 5.85
C LEU A 77 4.61 5.45 6.19
N ALA A 78 5.54 6.33 5.78
CA ALA A 78 6.96 6.23 6.10
C ALA A 78 7.20 5.99 7.61
N VAL A 79 6.37 6.60 8.46
CA VAL A 79 6.38 6.43 9.91
C VAL A 79 6.31 4.98 10.41
N ARG A 80 5.68 4.08 9.63
CA ARG A 80 5.56 2.64 9.98
C ARG A 80 6.78 1.82 9.59
N TYR A 81 7.70 2.39 8.81
CA TYR A 81 8.84 1.69 8.22
C TYR A 81 10.15 2.38 8.64
N ASP A 82 10.56 3.41 7.92
CA ASP A 82 11.74 4.22 8.20
C ASP A 82 11.47 5.68 7.82
N ILE A 83 11.67 6.57 8.80
CA ILE A 83 11.45 8.01 8.66
C ILE A 83 12.66 8.76 8.07
N ASN A 84 13.75 8.06 7.79
CA ASN A 84 14.93 8.64 7.17
C ASN A 84 14.56 9.23 5.79
N PRO A 85 14.79 10.53 5.54
CA PRO A 85 14.41 11.18 4.29
C PRO A 85 14.97 10.50 3.03
N GLN A 86 16.15 9.89 3.11
CA GLN A 86 16.75 9.16 1.99
C GLN A 86 15.96 7.88 1.66
N ILE A 87 15.45 7.20 2.68
CA ILE A 87 14.62 6.00 2.51
C ILE A 87 13.25 6.39 1.97
N ILE A 88 12.65 7.47 2.48
CA ILE A 88 11.37 7.99 1.95
C ILE A 88 11.51 8.36 0.46
N ALA A 89 12.57 9.09 0.11
CA ALA A 89 12.88 9.44 -1.28
C ALA A 89 13.04 8.18 -2.15
N TYR A 90 13.81 7.20 -1.68
CA TYR A 90 14.00 5.93 -2.37
C TYR A 90 12.66 5.19 -2.59
N SER A 91 11.84 5.02 -1.54
CA SER A 91 10.53 4.37 -1.64
C SER A 91 9.61 5.08 -2.63
N PHE A 92 9.62 6.41 -2.63
CA PHE A 92 8.87 7.19 -3.60
C PHE A 92 9.38 7.00 -5.03
N GLU A 93 10.69 7.02 -5.26
CA GLU A 93 11.28 6.75 -6.58
C GLU A 93 10.94 5.34 -7.07
N GLN A 94 10.99 4.32 -6.19
CA GLN A 94 10.58 2.97 -6.53
C GLN A 94 9.11 2.93 -6.98
N LEU A 95 8.22 3.60 -6.24
CA LEU A 95 6.81 3.74 -6.63
C LEU A 95 6.64 4.40 -8.01
N LEU A 96 7.40 5.45 -8.32
CA LEU A 96 7.31 6.09 -9.64
C LEU A 96 7.82 5.19 -10.77
N SER A 97 8.82 4.36 -10.48
CA SER A 97 9.46 3.48 -11.46
C SER A 97 8.74 2.13 -11.65
N CYS A 98 7.83 1.75 -10.75
CA CYS A 98 7.18 0.46 -10.83
C CYS A 98 6.18 0.39 -12.00
N ASP A 99 6.12 -0.77 -12.66
CA ASP A 99 5.03 -1.08 -13.58
C ASP A 99 3.82 -1.56 -12.77
N LEU A 100 2.96 -0.61 -12.36
CA LEU A 100 1.80 -0.94 -11.55
C LEU A 100 0.83 -1.87 -12.27
N THR A 101 0.77 -1.83 -13.62
CA THR A 101 -0.10 -2.75 -14.38
C THR A 101 0.38 -4.19 -14.19
N GLN A 102 1.68 -4.42 -14.35
CA GLN A 102 2.28 -5.73 -14.14
C GLN A 102 2.12 -6.22 -12.70
N VAL A 103 2.24 -5.32 -11.71
CA VAL A 103 2.04 -5.67 -10.30
C VAL A 103 0.61 -6.12 -10.02
N LEU A 104 -0.39 -5.40 -10.53
CA LEU A 104 -1.80 -5.75 -10.35
C LEU A 104 -2.17 -7.05 -11.08
N GLU A 105 -1.63 -7.28 -12.28
CA GLU A 105 -1.78 -8.56 -13.00
C GLU A 105 -1.16 -9.72 -12.21
N LEU A 106 0.03 -9.53 -11.64
CA LEU A 106 0.68 -10.54 -10.81
C LEU A 106 -0.15 -10.83 -9.56
N ARG A 107 -0.67 -9.78 -8.89
CA ARG A 107 -1.54 -9.90 -7.72
C ARG A 107 -2.80 -10.71 -8.03
N ALA A 108 -3.50 -10.38 -9.12
CA ALA A 108 -4.68 -11.12 -9.55
C ALA A 108 -4.36 -12.60 -9.80
N LYS A 109 -3.27 -12.88 -10.53
CA LYS A 109 -2.81 -14.25 -10.79
C LYS A 109 -2.42 -14.99 -9.50
N THR A 110 -1.79 -14.31 -8.54
CA THR A 110 -1.45 -14.90 -7.25
C THR A 110 -2.72 -15.30 -6.49
N TYR A 111 -3.77 -14.48 -6.51
CA TYR A 111 -5.05 -14.86 -5.91
C TYR A 111 -5.74 -16.03 -6.63
N GLU A 112 -5.70 -16.07 -7.96
CA GLU A 112 -6.18 -17.24 -8.73
C GLU A 112 -5.44 -18.51 -8.33
N GLN A 113 -4.10 -18.45 -8.26
CA GLN A 113 -3.28 -19.58 -7.83
C GLN A 113 -3.61 -20.04 -6.41
N ILE A 114 -3.83 -19.10 -5.49
CA ILE A 114 -4.23 -19.42 -4.10
C ILE A 114 -5.61 -20.09 -4.09
N ALA A 115 -6.55 -19.62 -4.91
CA ALA A 115 -7.92 -20.15 -4.97
C ALA A 115 -8.01 -21.54 -5.62
N GLU A 116 -7.07 -21.90 -6.50
CA GLU A 116 -7.00 -23.21 -7.17
C GLU A 116 -6.26 -24.27 -6.35
N VAL A 117 -5.67 -23.93 -5.20
CA VAL A 117 -4.97 -24.91 -4.33
C VAL A 117 -6.00 -25.80 -3.64
N GLU A 118 -6.04 -27.08 -4.04
CA GLU A 118 -6.89 -28.09 -3.38
C GLU A 118 -6.26 -28.68 -2.11
N ASP A 119 -4.93 -28.66 -2.01
CA ASP A 119 -4.15 -29.29 -0.92
C ASP A 119 -3.24 -28.26 -0.20
N GLU A 120 -1.91 -28.40 -0.30
CA GLU A 120 -0.92 -27.58 0.40
C GLU A 120 -0.21 -26.64 -0.58
N LEU A 121 -0.07 -25.36 -0.21
CA LEU A 121 0.77 -24.41 -0.93
C LEU A 121 2.18 -24.42 -0.32
N TYR A 122 3.21 -24.48 -1.16
CA TYR A 122 4.59 -24.49 -0.72
C TYR A 122 5.35 -23.27 -1.23
N LEU A 123 6.02 -22.59 -0.32
CA LEU A 123 6.99 -21.54 -0.62
C LEU A 123 8.39 -22.10 -0.40
N SER A 124 9.24 -21.99 -1.42
CA SER A 124 10.64 -22.42 -1.34
C SER A 124 11.56 -21.32 -1.83
N ASP A 125 12.68 -21.13 -1.13
CA ASP A 125 13.75 -20.24 -1.58
C ASP A 125 14.89 -21.02 -2.29
N HIS A 126 15.87 -20.28 -2.81
CA HIS A 126 17.05 -20.85 -3.46
C HIS A 126 17.96 -21.66 -2.52
N ARG A 127 17.75 -21.57 -1.20
CA ARG A 127 18.52 -22.27 -0.16
C ARG A 127 17.91 -23.65 0.14
N GLY A 128 16.77 -23.96 -0.47
CA GLY A 128 16.06 -25.22 -0.28
C GLY A 128 15.22 -25.24 1.00
N THR A 129 14.94 -24.08 1.60
CA THR A 129 13.94 -24.04 2.67
C THR A 129 12.54 -24.22 2.10
N LYS A 130 11.64 -24.68 2.97
CA LYS A 130 10.25 -24.95 2.61
C LYS A 130 9.36 -24.44 3.73
N LEU A 131 8.45 -23.55 3.37
CA LEU A 131 7.32 -23.16 4.19
C LEU A 131 6.06 -23.74 3.57
N THR A 132 5.39 -24.59 4.33
CA THR A 132 4.10 -25.16 3.99
C THR A 132 3.01 -24.22 4.48
N CYS A 133 2.09 -23.88 3.59
CA CYS A 133 0.89 -23.12 3.87
C CYS A 133 -0.32 -24.02 3.65
N LEU A 134 -1.03 -24.33 4.74
CA LEU A 134 -2.31 -25.02 4.69
C LEU A 134 -3.40 -23.96 4.63
N LEU A 135 -4.24 -24.04 3.60
CA LEU A 135 -5.32 -23.09 3.35
C LEU A 135 -6.66 -23.75 3.70
N SER A 136 -7.54 -23.00 4.36
CA SER A 136 -8.92 -23.44 4.56
C SER A 136 -9.77 -23.20 3.31
N GLU A 137 -10.93 -23.85 3.22
CA GLU A 137 -11.88 -23.64 2.11
C GLU A 137 -12.35 -22.19 1.97
N ASN A 138 -12.33 -21.41 3.06
CA ASN A 138 -12.78 -20.02 3.06
C ASN A 138 -11.63 -19.11 3.50
N LEU A 139 -11.01 -18.45 2.52
CA LEU A 139 -9.93 -17.50 2.75
C LEU A 139 -10.48 -16.08 2.89
N GLU A 140 -9.93 -15.34 3.84
CA GLU A 140 -10.11 -13.90 3.90
C GLU A 140 -8.90 -13.25 3.23
N VAL A 141 -9.15 -12.54 2.14
CA VAL A 141 -8.12 -11.84 1.36
C VAL A 141 -8.33 -10.33 1.47
N ILE A 142 -7.25 -9.57 1.33
CA ILE A 142 -7.27 -8.10 1.31
C ILE A 142 -6.88 -7.57 -0.07
N ASN A 143 -7.14 -6.29 -0.33
CA ASN A 143 -6.60 -5.61 -1.51
C ASN A 143 -6.94 -6.30 -2.83
N THR A 144 -8.11 -6.94 -2.94
CA THR A 144 -8.55 -7.61 -4.17
C THR A 144 -9.05 -6.65 -5.24
N GLU A 145 -9.32 -5.40 -4.84
CA GLU A 145 -9.91 -4.38 -5.70
C GLU A 145 -8.84 -3.43 -6.23
N ASP A 146 -8.98 -3.07 -7.50
CA ASP A 146 -8.13 -2.08 -8.18
C ASP A 146 -8.83 -0.71 -8.27
N GLU A 147 -10.14 -0.65 -8.00
CA GLU A 147 -10.92 0.58 -8.04
C GLU A 147 -10.79 1.36 -6.74
N LEU A 148 -10.62 2.68 -6.90
CA LEU A 148 -10.56 3.63 -5.80
C LEU A 148 -11.92 4.31 -5.67
N GLU A 149 -12.54 4.07 -4.53
CA GLU A 149 -13.80 4.65 -4.11
C GLU A 149 -13.61 6.09 -3.62
N PRO A 150 -14.53 7.01 -3.97
CA PRO A 150 -14.54 8.36 -3.43
C PRO A 150 -14.61 8.39 -1.90
N GLY A 151 -13.74 9.18 -1.26
CA GLY A 151 -13.73 9.36 0.20
C GLY A 151 -12.98 8.27 0.98
N TRP A 152 -12.47 7.24 0.31
CA TRP A 152 -11.71 6.16 0.94
C TRP A 152 -10.22 6.46 1.01
N PHE A 153 -9.58 5.87 2.01
CA PHE A 153 -8.15 6.00 2.26
C PHE A 153 -7.49 4.66 1.95
N TYR A 154 -6.42 4.68 1.18
CA TYR A 154 -5.74 3.50 0.68
C TYR A 154 -4.25 3.55 1.01
N SER A 155 -3.65 2.43 1.40
CA SER A 155 -2.21 2.30 1.52
C SER A 155 -1.58 1.94 0.19
N ILE A 156 -0.47 2.59 -0.17
CA ILE A 156 0.27 2.19 -1.37
C ILE A 156 0.88 0.79 -1.24
N SER A 157 1.32 0.41 -0.04
CA SER A 157 1.85 -0.93 0.22
C SER A 157 0.78 -2.00 -0.04
N GLU A 158 -0.46 -1.73 0.40
CA GLU A 158 -1.61 -2.62 0.17
C GLU A 158 -1.94 -2.78 -1.32
N MET A 159 -1.76 -1.71 -2.13
CA MET A 159 -1.93 -1.82 -3.58
C MET A 159 -0.89 -2.71 -4.25
N LEU A 160 0.32 -2.78 -3.68
CA LEU A 160 1.45 -3.49 -4.26
C LEU A 160 1.56 -4.95 -3.79
N GLU A 161 0.76 -5.36 -2.81
CA GLU A 161 0.85 -6.69 -2.20
C GLU A 161 -0.43 -7.51 -2.33
N SER A 162 -0.26 -8.83 -2.31
CA SER A 162 -1.33 -9.79 -2.07
C SER A 162 -1.26 -10.24 -0.61
N GLY A 163 -2.40 -10.37 0.06
CA GLY A 163 -2.46 -10.75 1.47
C GLY A 163 -3.64 -11.66 1.79
N ILE A 164 -3.37 -12.71 2.56
CA ILE A 164 -4.38 -13.51 3.27
C ILE A 164 -4.34 -13.08 4.73
N VAL A 165 -5.52 -12.85 5.31
CA VAL A 165 -5.68 -12.32 6.66
C VAL A 165 -6.64 -13.18 7.48
N ASN A 166 -6.71 -12.92 8.78
CA ASN A 166 -7.66 -13.53 9.71
C ASN A 166 -8.40 -12.41 10.45
N ILE A 167 -9.44 -11.84 9.85
CA ILE A 167 -10.12 -10.63 10.40
C ILE A 167 -11.49 -10.98 10.98
N LYS A 168 -12.26 -11.87 10.35
CA LYS A 168 -13.68 -12.09 10.68
C LYS A 168 -13.95 -13.36 11.48
N SER A 169 -13.08 -14.37 11.39
CA SER A 169 -13.28 -15.67 12.02
C SER A 169 -12.43 -15.86 13.29
N ASP A 170 -13.00 -16.47 14.33
CA ASP A 170 -12.28 -16.96 15.53
C ASP A 170 -11.29 -18.10 15.20
N LYS A 171 -11.35 -18.62 13.96
CA LYS A 171 -10.48 -19.68 13.44
C LYS A 171 -9.66 -19.14 12.28
N SER A 172 -8.36 -19.45 12.30
CA SER A 172 -7.42 -19.10 11.24
C SER A 172 -7.86 -19.71 9.89
N SER A 173 -7.86 -18.90 8.84
CA SER A 173 -8.12 -19.30 7.47
C SER A 173 -6.89 -19.95 6.81
N PHE A 174 -5.74 -19.90 7.46
CA PHE A 174 -4.49 -20.55 7.04
C PHE A 174 -3.62 -21.00 8.22
N SER A 175 -2.70 -21.93 8.00
CA SER A 175 -1.62 -22.23 8.96
C SER A 175 -0.29 -22.42 8.24
N LEU A 176 0.80 -22.00 8.89
CA LEU A 176 2.15 -22.04 8.34
C LEU A 176 3.01 -23.02 9.14
N ASP A 177 3.77 -23.88 8.45
CA ASP A 177 4.75 -24.80 9.05
C ASP A 177 6.06 -24.80 8.25
N GLY A 178 7.19 -24.73 8.94
CA GLY A 178 8.53 -24.69 8.33
C GLY A 178 9.19 -23.31 8.32
N THR A 179 10.10 -23.11 7.36
CA THR A 179 10.97 -21.93 7.30
C THR A 179 11.02 -21.41 5.87
N PHE A 180 10.98 -20.09 5.71
CA PHE A 180 11.24 -19.39 4.46
C PHE A 180 12.11 -18.19 4.74
N PHE A 181 13.21 -18.02 4.00
CA PHE A 181 14.02 -16.81 4.08
C PHE A 181 13.57 -15.81 3.02
N PHE A 182 13.20 -14.62 3.46
CA PHE A 182 12.84 -13.51 2.61
C PHE A 182 14.00 -12.49 2.57
N ASP A 183 14.44 -12.14 1.36
CA ASP A 183 15.53 -11.19 1.12
C ASP A 183 14.99 -9.81 0.65
N GLY A 184 13.72 -9.48 0.94
CA GLY A 184 13.09 -8.20 0.59
C GLY A 184 12.82 -7.28 1.80
N MET A 185 12.32 -6.08 1.51
CA MET A 185 11.86 -5.13 2.54
C MET A 185 10.47 -5.51 3.06
N ILE A 186 10.29 -5.40 4.38
CA ILE A 186 9.03 -4.97 4.99
C ILE A 186 9.29 -3.59 5.56
#